data_AF-A0A1J5Q7Y2-F1
#
_entry.id   AF-A0A1J5Q7Y2-F1
#
_cell.length_a   1.000
_cell.length_b   1.000
_cell.length_c   1.000
_cell.angle_alpha   90.00
_cell.angle_beta   90.00
_cell.angle_gamma   90.00
#
_symmetry.space_group_name_H-M   'P 1'
#
loop_
_entity.id
_entity.type
_entity.pdbx_description
1 polymer ?
#
loop_
_entity_poly.entity_id
_entity_poly.type
_entity_poly.pdbx_seq_one_letter_code
_entity_poly.pdbx_strand_id
1 'polypeptide(L)' 'MTRAVLAQARQYPGQERQFFEFVQKNPQMQQQLRAPIFEDKVVDHIVAGAKVTEKTISKDELQKAVEALDEM' A
#
# COMPACT_ATOMS: atom_id res chain seq x y z
N MET A 1 8.90 7.03 3.90
CA MET A 1 9.03 7.02 5.37
C MET A 1 7.97 7.91 6.01
N THR A 2 8.05 9.24 5.90
CA THR A 2 7.14 10.17 6.62
C THR A 2 5.65 9.91 6.35
N ARG A 3 5.25 9.64 5.11
CA ARG A 3 3.83 9.38 4.76
C ARG A 3 3.27 8.08 5.38
N ALA A 4 4.07 7.01 5.42
CA ALA A 4 3.67 5.72 5.99
C ALA A 4 3.65 5.76 7.52
N VAL A 5 4.62 6.44 8.14
CA VAL A 5 4.62 6.68 9.59
C VAL A 5 3.39 7.50 9.99
N LEU A 6 3.03 8.53 9.20
CA LEU A 6 1.79 9.30 9.43
C LEU A 6 0.52 8.46 9.21
N ALA A 7 0.52 7.53 8.24
CA ALA A 7 -0.60 6.63 8.03
C ALA A 7 -0.80 5.67 9.21
N GLN A 8 0.28 5.11 9.76
CA GLN A 8 0.22 4.27 10.95
C GLN A 8 -0.10 5.08 12.22
N ALA A 9 0.44 6.31 12.35
CA ALA A 9 0.20 7.17 13.50
C ALA A 9 -1.29 7.55 13.66
N ARG A 10 -2.06 7.59 12.56
CA ARG A 10 -3.52 7.79 12.61
C ARG A 10 -4.25 6.70 13.39
N GLN A 11 -3.64 5.54 13.58
CA GLN A 11 -4.19 4.46 14.41
C GLN A 11 -4.04 4.75 15.92
N TYR A 12 -3.26 5.78 16.29
CA TYR A 12 -2.94 6.15 17.68
C TYR A 12 -3.26 7.63 17.95
N PRO A 13 -4.55 8.01 17.95
CA PRO A 13 -4.97 9.40 18.16
C PRO A 13 -4.54 9.92 19.54
N GLY A 14 -3.94 11.12 19.58
CA GLY A 14 -3.42 11.74 20.80
C GLY A 14 -2.04 11.22 21.26
N GLN A 15 -1.47 10.21 20.59
CA GLN A 15 -0.14 9.66 20.85
C GLN A 15 0.76 9.71 19.61
N GLU A 16 0.38 10.46 18.57
CA GLU A 16 1.07 10.48 17.27
C GLU A 16 2.53 10.91 17.42
N ARG A 17 2.79 11.87 18.32
CA ARG A 17 4.14 12.36 18.62
C ARG A 17 5.02 11.28 19.28
N GLN A 18 4.48 10.55 20.24
CA GLN A 18 5.18 9.47 20.94
C GLN A 18 5.45 8.30 19.99
N PHE A 19 4.48 7.98 19.13
CA PHE A 19 4.65 6.98 18.09
C PHE A 19 5.75 7.36 17.10
N PHE A 20 5.79 8.62 16.66
CA PHE A 20 6.83 9.10 15.75
C PHE A 20 8.23 8.99 16.38
N GLU A 21 8.38 9.42 17.64
CA GLU A 21 9.63 9.27 18.38
C GLU A 21 10.03 7.81 18.59
N PHE A 22 9.06 6.93 18.87
CA PHE A 22 9.29 5.50 19.02
C PHE A 22 9.82 4.87 17.72
N VAL A 23 9.19 5.16 16.58
CA VAL A 23 9.67 4.68 15.28
C VAL A 23 11.04 5.27 14.94
N GLN A 24 11.28 6.55 15.27
CA GLN A 24 12.59 7.18 15.03
C GLN A 24 13.71 6.51 15.85
N LYS A 25 13.44 6.12 17.10
CA LYS A 25 14.42 5.49 18.00
C LYS A 25 14.54 3.98 17.83
N ASN A 26 13.65 3.33 17.09
CA ASN A 26 13.62 1.87 16.94
C ASN A 26 13.95 1.44 15.49
N PRO A 27 15.21 1.04 15.21
CA PRO A 27 15.64 0.61 13.87
C PRO A 27 14.87 -0.59 13.33
N GLN A 28 14.45 -1.52 14.21
CA GLN A 28 13.68 -2.70 13.82
C GLN A 28 12.30 -2.30 13.29
N MET A 29 11.64 -1.34 13.95
CA MET A 29 10.37 -0.77 13.49
C MET A 29 10.53 -0.03 12.16
N GLN A 30 11.63 0.71 11.97
CA GLN A 30 11.90 1.35 10.68
C GLN A 30 12.04 0.32 9.56
N GLN A 31 12.67 -0.82 9.83
CA GLN A 31 12.85 -1.87 8.84
C GLN A 31 11.53 -2.55 8.48
N GLN A 32 10.64 -2.78 9.45
CA GLN A 32 9.28 -3.26 9.20
C GLN A 32 8.48 -2.30 8.31
N LEU A 33 8.62 -0.99 8.52
CA LEU A 33 7.96 0.01 7.68
C LEU A 33 8.61 0.16 6.30
N ARG A 34 9.91 -0.13 6.16
CA ARG A 34 10.62 -0.01 4.88
C ARG A 34 10.11 -0.99 3.83
N ALA A 35 9.83 -2.23 4.19
CA ALA A 35 9.39 -3.26 3.25
C ALA A 35 8.11 -2.89 2.47
N PRO A 36 6.98 -2.56 3.11
CA PRO A 36 5.76 -2.17 2.40
C PRO A 36 5.93 -0.85 1.63
N ILE A 37 6.67 0.13 2.18
CA ILE A 37 6.96 1.37 1.44
C ILE A 37 7.75 1.10 0.16
N PHE A 38 8.67 0.14 0.21
CA PHE A 38 9.47 -0.22 -0.94
C PHE A 38 8.63 -0.94 -1.99
N GLU A 39 7.76 -1.86 -1.56
CA GLU A 39 6.78 -2.53 -2.42
C GLU A 39 5.90 -1.52 -3.16
N ASP A 40 5.23 -0.62 -2.44
CA ASP A 40 4.38 0.43 -3.04
C ASP A 40 5.15 1.24 -4.09
N LYS A 41 6.39 1.64 -3.78
CA LYS A 41 7.22 2.43 -4.69
C LYS A 41 7.64 1.66 -5.94
N VAL A 42 7.91 0.37 -5.81
CA VAL A 42 8.29 -0.48 -6.94
C VAL A 42 7.08 -0.65 -7.85
N VAL A 43 5.90 -0.90 -7.30
CA VAL A 43 4.65 -0.97 -8.06
C VAL A 43 4.38 0.35 -8.78
N ASP A 44 4.47 1.48 -8.07
CA ASP A 44 4.30 2.81 -8.66
C ASP A 44 5.28 3.05 -9.82
N HIS A 45 6.55 2.66 -9.65
CA HIS A 45 7.57 2.81 -10.68
C HIS A 45 7.27 1.96 -11.92
N ILE A 46 6.85 0.71 -11.73
CA ILE A 46 6.49 -0.20 -12.83
C ILE A 46 5.27 0.35 -13.59
N VAL A 47 4.22 0.75 -12.87
CA VAL A 47 2.98 1.25 -13.46
C VAL A 47 3.23 2.57 -14.20
N ALA A 48 4.07 3.46 -13.67
CA ALA A 48 4.43 4.71 -14.33
C ALA A 48 5.16 4.51 -15.68
N GLY A 49 5.89 3.40 -15.83
CA GLY A 49 6.54 3.02 -17.09
C GLY A 49 5.68 2.15 -18.01
N ALA A 50 4.51 1.68 -17.54
CA ALA A 50 3.67 0.77 -18.29
C ALA A 50 2.76 1.51 -19.28
N LYS A 51 2.51 0.89 -20.44
CA LYS A 51 1.48 1.36 -21.36
C LYS A 51 0.10 0.98 -20.81
N VAL A 52 -0.59 1.94 -20.23
CA VAL A 52 -1.96 1.76 -19.74
C VAL A 52 -2.94 1.86 -20.90
N THR A 53 -3.80 0.84 -21.04
CA THR A 53 -4.91 0.83 -22.01
C THR A 53 -6.21 0.59 -21.27
N GLU A 54 -7.25 1.32 -21.63
CA GLU A 54 -8.58 1.14 -21.05
C GLU A 54 -9.39 0.13 -21.86
N LYS A 55 -10.15 -0.71 -21.15
CA LYS A 55 -11.10 -1.65 -21.76
C LYS A 55 -12.45 -1.46 -21.08
N THR A 56 -13.47 -1.07 -21.85
CA THR A 56 -14.85 -1.05 -21.38
C THR A 56 -15.36 -2.48 -21.21
N ILE A 57 -15.96 -2.77 -20.07
CA ILE A 57 -16.53 -4.07 -19.71
C ILE A 57 -17.87 -3.87 -19.01
N SER A 58 -18.82 -4.78 -19.23
CA SER A 58 -20.09 -4.77 -18.50
C SER A 58 -19.95 -5.37 -17.10
N LYS A 59 -20.91 -5.07 -16.22
CA LYS A 59 -20.96 -5.63 -14.86
C LYS A 59 -20.98 -7.16 -14.88
N ASP A 60 -21.80 -7.76 -15.75
CA ASP A 60 -22.00 -9.21 -15.82
C ASP A 60 -20.73 -9.93 -16.28
N GLU A 61 -20.00 -9.35 -17.23
CA GLU A 61 -18.71 -9.89 -17.70
C GLU A 61 -17.63 -9.77 -16.63
N LEU A 62 -17.58 -8.65 -15.90
CA LEU A 62 -16.64 -8.48 -14.79
C LEU A 62 -16.92 -9.49 -13.66
N GLN A 63 -18.19 -9.68 -13.31
CA GLN A 63 -18.59 -10.62 -12.26
C GLN A 63 -18.17 -12.05 -12.62
N LYS A 64 -18.45 -12.50 -13.85
CA LYS A 64 -18.03 -13.83 -14.33
C LYS A 64 -16.51 -14.01 -14.31
N ALA A 65 -15.75 -12.96 -14.66
CA ALA A 65 -14.29 -13.02 -14.63
C ALA A 65 -13.73 -13.16 -13.20
N VAL A 66 -14.39 -12.55 -12.21
CA VAL A 66 -14.01 -12.70 -10.79
C VAL A 66 -14.36 -14.09 -10.28
N GLU A 67 -15.58 -14.58 -10.55
CA GLU A 67 -16.02 -15.93 -10.15
C GLU A 67 -15.08 -17.02 -10.71
N ALA A 68 -14.63 -16.86 -11.96
CA ALA A 68 -13.67 -17.79 -12.57
C ALA A 68 -12.27 -17.76 -11.94
N LEU A 69 -11.85 -16.66 -11.30
CA LEU A 69 -10.56 -16.57 -10.59
C LEU A 69 -10.61 -17.27 -9.23
N ASP A 70 -11.77 -17.29 -8.57
CA ASP A 70 -11.96 -17.96 -7.28
C ASP A 70 -12.05 -19.50 -7.41
N GLU A 71 -12.36 -19.99 -8.62
CA GLU A 71 -12.40 -21.43 -8.95
C GLU A 71 -11.03 -22.00 -9.42
N MET A 72 -9.99 -21.16 -9.56
CA MET A 72 -8.62 -21.54 -9.93
C MET A 72 -7.73 -21.82 -8.72
#